data_AF-A0A930FKL2-F1
#
_entry.id   AF-A0A930FKL2-F1
#
_cell.length_a   1.000
_cell.length_b   1.000
_cell.length_c   1.000
_cell.angle_alpha   90.00
_cell.angle_beta   90.00
_cell.angle_gamma   90.00
#
_symmetry.space_group_name_H-M   'P 1'
#
loop_
_entity.id
_entity.type
_entity.pdbx_description
1 polymer ?
#
loop_
_entity_poly.entity_id
_entity_poly.type
_entity_poly.pdbx_seq_one_letter_code
_entity_poly.pdbx_strand_id
1 'polypeptide(L)'
;AAFVFEGARYVFQKKFEGTNDLFKDLKVLYLTKGDIPNDAIAVLPTMDEKLQQKIKEVFLNMNQDEAAKDAMSLWNHTGYVEADEKAYDTMSNYIEKAAK
;
A
#
# COMPACT_ATOMS: atom_id res chain seq x y z
N ALA A 1 11.07 -26.05 -4.65
CA ALA A 1 9.78 -25.46 -4.22
C ALA A 1 9.60 -24.13 -4.96
N ALA A 2 8.39 -23.83 -5.43
CA ALA A 2 8.07 -22.53 -6.00
C ALA A 2 7.41 -21.67 -4.91
N PHE A 3 7.83 -20.41 -4.78
CA PHE A 3 7.33 -19.48 -3.77
C PHE A 3 6.76 -18.24 -4.45
N VAL A 4 5.77 -17.62 -3.82
CA VAL A 4 5.14 -16.38 -4.28
C VAL A 4 4.77 -15.54 -3.05
N PHE A 5 4.54 -14.24 -3.23
CA PHE A 5 4.07 -13.36 -2.16
C PHE A 5 2.68 -13.77 -1.66
N GLU A 6 2.41 -13.56 -0.38
CA GLU A 6 1.17 -14.00 0.30
C GLU A 6 -0.10 -13.45 -0.37
N GLY A 7 -0.03 -12.18 -0.82
CA GLY A 7 -1.09 -11.48 -1.55
C GLY A 7 -1.48 -12.11 -2.89
N ALA A 8 -0.67 -13.01 -3.45
CA ALA A 8 -0.96 -13.64 -4.74
C ALA A 8 -2.26 -14.45 -4.72
N ARG A 9 -2.64 -14.96 -3.53
CA ARG A 9 -3.94 -15.61 -3.32
C ARG A 9 -5.08 -14.67 -3.66
N TYR A 10 -5.03 -13.41 -3.23
CA TYR A 10 -6.05 -12.41 -3.52
C TYR A 10 -6.07 -12.01 -4.99
N VAL A 11 -4.89 -11.75 -5.57
CA VAL A 11 -4.76 -11.26 -6.95
C VAL A 11 -5.24 -12.29 -7.97
N PHE A 12 -4.94 -13.58 -7.73
CA PHE A 12 -5.19 -14.63 -8.72
C PHE A 12 -6.41 -15.50 -8.43
N GLN A 13 -7.08 -15.38 -7.27
CA GLN A 13 -8.21 -16.25 -6.89
C GLN A 13 -9.26 -16.37 -7.99
N LYS A 14 -9.65 -15.25 -8.63
CA LYS A 14 -10.65 -15.23 -9.71
C LYS A 14 -10.29 -16.13 -10.89
N LYS A 15 -9.00 -16.30 -11.19
CA LYS A 15 -8.53 -17.14 -12.30
C LYS A 15 -8.67 -18.64 -12.01
N PHE A 16 -8.67 -19.01 -10.73
CA PHE A 16 -8.75 -20.40 -10.26
C PHE A 16 -10.11 -20.74 -9.65
N GLU A 17 -11.09 -19.86 -9.80
CA GLU A 17 -12.44 -20.06 -9.30
C GLU A 17 -13.08 -21.31 -9.93
N GLY A 18 -13.64 -22.18 -9.09
CA GLY A 18 -14.24 -23.46 -9.51
C GLY A 18 -13.25 -24.62 -9.71
N THR A 19 -11.93 -24.38 -9.73
CA THR A 19 -10.91 -25.44 -9.82
C THR A 19 -10.09 -25.59 -8.56
N ASN A 20 -9.69 -24.49 -7.92
CA ASN A 20 -8.83 -24.49 -6.74
C ASN A 20 -9.24 -23.41 -5.73
N ASP A 21 -8.99 -23.71 -4.46
CA ASP A 21 -9.11 -22.75 -3.37
C ASP A 21 -7.69 -22.36 -2.91
N LEU A 22 -7.20 -21.22 -3.42
CA LEU A 22 -5.81 -20.82 -3.17
C LEU A 22 -5.53 -20.56 -1.69
N PHE A 23 -6.55 -20.27 -0.87
CA PHE A 23 -6.38 -20.08 0.59
C PHE A 23 -6.23 -21.39 1.35
N LYS A 24 -6.76 -22.49 0.81
CA LYS A 24 -6.54 -23.84 1.34
C LYS A 24 -5.26 -24.47 0.81
N ASP A 25 -4.98 -24.28 -0.47
CA ASP A 25 -3.89 -24.97 -1.17
C ASP A 25 -2.52 -24.36 -0.86
N LEU A 26 -2.46 -23.03 -0.64
CA LEU A 26 -1.22 -22.32 -0.34
C LEU A 26 -1.09 -21.99 1.15
N LYS A 27 0.13 -22.14 1.67
CA LYS A 27 0.47 -21.83 3.06
C LYS A 27 1.46 -20.67 3.15
N VAL A 28 1.24 -19.80 4.14
CA VAL A 28 2.21 -18.75 4.49
C VAL A 28 3.38 -19.41 5.20
N LEU A 29 4.57 -19.36 4.57
CA LEU A 29 5.78 -19.93 5.15
C LEU A 29 6.53 -18.93 6.04
N TYR A 30 6.50 -17.66 5.66
CA TYR A 30 7.18 -16.58 6.37
C TYR A 30 6.53 -15.24 6.01
N LEU A 31 6.41 -14.36 7.01
CA LEU A 31 6.10 -12.95 6.80
C LEU A 31 7.35 -12.14 7.12
N THR A 32 7.66 -11.16 6.28
CA THR A 32 8.77 -10.25 6.51
C THR A 32 8.60 -9.56 7.85
N LYS A 33 9.72 -9.37 8.55
CA LYS A 33 9.77 -8.65 9.82
C LYS A 33 10.10 -7.18 9.53
N GLY A 34 9.42 -6.28 10.21
CA GLY A 34 9.60 -4.84 10.06
C GLY A 34 8.42 -4.19 9.34
N ASP A 35 8.20 -2.92 9.67
CA ASP A 35 7.14 -2.13 9.07
C ASP A 35 7.68 -1.52 7.77
N ILE A 36 7.19 -2.04 6.64
CA ILE A 36 7.32 -1.36 5.36
C ILE A 36 6.16 -0.37 5.33
N PRO A 37 6.41 0.96 5.27
CA PRO A 37 5.34 1.94 5.22
C PRO A 37 4.47 1.72 3.98
N ASN A 38 3.19 2.05 4.13
CA ASN A 38 2.25 2.13 3.00
C ASN A 38 2.65 3.27 2.06
N ASP A 39 2.07 3.26 0.85
CA ASP A 39 2.37 4.21 -0.22
C ASP A 39 2.28 5.69 0.22
N ALA A 40 3.24 6.49 -0.25
CA ALA A 40 3.25 7.94 -0.06
C ALA A 40 2.49 8.65 -1.19
N ILE A 41 1.81 9.74 -0.84
CA ILE A 41 1.34 10.72 -1.83
C ILE A 41 2.41 11.81 -1.93
N ALA A 42 2.99 11.96 -3.12
CA ALA A 42 3.96 13.01 -3.41
C ALA A 42 3.39 14.00 -4.44
N VAL A 43 3.66 15.28 -4.22
CA VAL A 43 3.36 16.35 -5.17
C VAL A 43 4.66 16.89 -5.78
N LEU A 44 4.55 17.58 -6.92
CA LEU A 44 5.72 18.20 -7.55
C LEU A 44 6.32 19.26 -6.62
N PRO A 45 7.65 19.27 -6.38
CA PRO A 45 8.28 20.28 -5.52
C PRO A 45 8.10 21.72 -6.01
N THR A 46 7.91 21.90 -7.32
CA THR A 46 7.71 23.20 -7.97
C THR A 46 6.25 23.68 -7.94
N MET A 47 5.32 22.90 -7.38
CA MET A 47 3.91 23.28 -7.24
C MET A 47 3.77 24.43 -6.23
N ASP A 48 2.79 25.32 -6.45
CA ASP A 48 2.47 26.39 -5.49
C ASP A 48 2.17 25.84 -4.08
N GLU A 49 2.77 26.42 -3.05
CA GLU A 49 2.67 25.94 -1.67
C GLU A 49 1.23 25.88 -1.15
N LYS A 50 0.38 26.84 -1.53
CA LYS A 50 -1.03 26.83 -1.10
C LYS A 50 -1.79 25.69 -1.77
N LEU A 51 -1.46 25.36 -3.01
CA LEU A 51 -2.02 24.20 -3.68
C LEU A 51 -1.54 22.89 -3.04
N GLN A 52 -0.25 22.79 -2.70
CA GLN A 52 0.28 21.62 -1.98
C GLN A 52 -0.46 21.39 -0.65
N GLN A 53 -0.66 22.45 0.13
CA GLN A 53 -1.39 22.36 1.40
C GLN A 53 -2.85 21.96 1.20
N LYS A 54 -3.54 22.52 0.21
CA LYS A 54 -4.91 22.12 -0.12
C LYS A 54 -5.01 20.63 -0.48
N ILE A 55 -4.06 20.11 -1.27
CA ILE A 55 -4.03 18.69 -1.63
C ILE A 55 -3.84 17.85 -0.36
N LYS A 56 -2.88 18.21 0.50
CA LYS A 56 -2.64 17.51 1.77
C LYS A 56 -3.89 17.50 2.65
N GLU A 57 -4.53 18.65 2.85
CA GLU A 57 -5.75 18.78 3.66
C GLU A 57 -6.90 17.94 3.10
N VAL A 58 -7.07 17.89 1.77
CA VAL A 58 -8.09 17.04 1.15
C VAL A 58 -7.87 15.57 1.51
N PHE A 59 -6.66 15.04 1.30
CA PHE A 59 -6.35 13.64 1.59
C PHE A 59 -6.53 13.29 3.07
N LEU A 60 -6.07 14.15 3.99
CA LEU A 60 -6.23 13.93 5.43
C LEU A 60 -7.69 13.85 5.89
N ASN A 61 -8.60 14.53 5.18
CA ASN A 61 -10.03 14.58 5.52
C ASN A 61 -10.89 13.63 4.69
N MET A 62 -10.33 12.84 3.76
CA MET A 62 -11.11 11.93 2.91
C MET A 62 -11.92 10.91 3.70
N ASN A 63 -11.48 10.50 4.89
CA ASN A 63 -12.23 9.58 5.74
C ASN A 63 -13.44 10.21 6.44
N GLN A 64 -13.67 11.52 6.27
CA GLN A 64 -14.82 12.24 6.81
C GLN A 64 -15.94 12.45 5.77
N ASP A 65 -15.69 12.13 4.49
CA ASP A 65 -16.64 12.30 3.39
C ASP A 65 -17.00 10.94 2.77
N GLU A 66 -18.29 10.66 2.60
CA GLU A 66 -18.76 9.33 2.12
C GLU A 66 -18.32 9.03 0.68
N ALA A 67 -18.36 10.02 -0.23
CA ALA A 67 -17.92 9.81 -1.60
C ALA A 67 -16.40 9.59 -1.67
N ALA A 68 -15.64 10.27 -0.81
CA ALA A 68 -14.21 10.06 -0.68
C ALA A 68 -13.87 8.71 -0.06
N LYS A 69 -14.66 8.21 0.90
CA LYS A 69 -14.53 6.82 1.42
C LYS A 69 -14.74 5.80 0.32
N ASP A 70 -15.76 5.97 -0.52
CA ASP A 70 -15.99 5.09 -1.67
C ASP A 70 -14.78 5.10 -2.61
N ALA A 71 -14.22 6.29 -2.91
CA ALA A 71 -13.02 6.40 -3.73
C ALA A 71 -11.79 5.71 -3.10
N MET A 72 -11.58 5.85 -1.78
CA MET A 72 -10.50 5.17 -1.06
C MET A 72 -10.68 3.64 -1.07
N SER A 73 -11.91 3.16 -0.97
CA SER A 73 -12.22 1.72 -0.92
C SER A 73 -11.81 0.97 -2.20
N LEU A 74 -11.78 1.66 -3.35
CA LEU A 74 -11.30 1.10 -4.62
C LEU A 74 -9.85 0.61 -4.53
N TRP A 75 -9.07 1.19 -3.62
CA TRP A 75 -7.67 0.83 -3.35
C TRP A 75 -7.48 0.17 -1.98
N ASN A 76 -8.57 -0.21 -1.30
CA ASN A 76 -8.58 -0.72 0.08
C ASN A 76 -7.94 0.25 1.09
N HIS A 77 -7.95 1.55 0.81
CA HIS A 77 -7.47 2.56 1.75
C HIS A 77 -8.56 2.90 2.77
N THR A 78 -8.15 3.20 4.00
CA THR A 78 -9.07 3.60 5.10
C THR A 78 -8.90 5.05 5.54
N GLY A 79 -7.85 5.73 5.05
CA GLY A 79 -7.52 7.09 5.40
C GLY A 79 -6.06 7.41 5.12
N TYR A 80 -5.69 8.66 5.35
CA TYR A 80 -4.35 9.18 5.13
C TYR A 80 -3.87 9.91 6.38
N VAL A 81 -2.56 9.85 6.64
CA VAL A 81 -1.90 10.51 7.77
C VAL A 81 -0.73 11.32 7.25
N GLU A 82 -0.16 12.19 8.09
CA GLU A 82 1.09 12.85 7.74
C GLU A 82 2.20 11.82 7.52
N ALA A 83 2.99 12.02 6.48
CA ALA A 83 4.14 11.18 6.21
C ALA A 83 5.21 11.38 7.27
N ASP A 84 5.65 10.30 7.90
CA ASP A 84 6.87 10.28 8.70
C ASP A 84 8.04 9.91 7.78
N GLU A 85 8.91 10.88 7.48
CA GLU A 85 10.08 10.63 6.63
C GLU A 85 10.99 9.53 7.19
N LYS A 86 11.04 9.36 8.51
CA LYS A 86 11.85 8.32 9.16
C LYS A 86 11.32 6.92 8.89
N ALA A 87 10.04 6.78 8.55
CA ALA A 87 9.47 5.50 8.17
C ALA A 87 10.11 4.95 6.88
N TYR A 88 10.74 5.80 6.08
CA TYR A 88 11.41 5.43 4.84
C TYR A 88 12.91 5.11 5.01
N ASP A 89 13.50 5.33 6.19
CA ASP A 89 14.90 4.95 6.48
C ASP A 89 15.12 3.43 6.37
N THR A 90 14.10 2.65 6.72
CA THR A 90 14.08 1.19 6.54
C THR A 90 14.12 0.81 5.05
N MET A 91 13.60 1.66 4.17
CA MET A 91 13.53 1.45 2.73
C MET A 91 14.91 1.52 2.08
N SER A 92 15.76 2.45 2.49
CA SER A 92 17.14 2.56 1.95
C SER A 92 17.93 1.27 2.18
N ASN A 93 17.84 0.71 3.39
CA ASN A 93 18.46 -0.57 3.73
C ASN A 93 17.89 -1.75 2.93
N TYR A 94 16.57 -1.75 2.68
CA TYR A 94 15.92 -2.77 1.86
C TYR A 94 16.39 -2.69 0.39
N ILE A 95 16.37 -1.49 -0.20
CA ILE A 95 16.80 -1.24 -1.58
C ILE A 95 18.27 -1.64 -1.77
N GLU A 96 19.16 -1.31 -0.83
CA GLU A 96 20.57 -1.69 -0.92
C GLU A 96 20.76 -3.21 -0.90
N LYS A 97 19.97 -3.93 -0.10
CA LYS A 97 20.02 -5.41 -0.06
C LYS A 97 19.42 -6.04 -1.32
N ALA A 98 18.36 -5.46 -1.87
CA ALA A 98 17.68 -5.97 -3.06
C ALA A 98 18.45 -5.70 -4.37
N ALA A 99 19.33 -4.68 -4.38
CA ALA A 99 20.17 -4.34 -5.52
C ALA A 99 21.43 -5.21 -5.68
N LYS A 100 21.69 -6.12 -4.74
CA LYS A 100 22.81 -7.08 -4.75
C LYS A 100 22.32 -8.48 -5.10
#